data_AF-A0A0P8WYB6-F1
#
_entry.id   AF-A0A0P8WYB6-F1
#
_cell.length_a   1.000
_cell.length_b   1.000
_cell.length_c   1.000
_cell.angle_alpha   90.00
_cell.angle_beta   90.00
_cell.angle_gamma   90.00
#
_symmetry.space_group_name_H-M   'P 1'
#
loop_
_entity.id
_entity.type
_entity.pdbx_description
1 polymer ?
#
loop_
_entity_poly.entity_id
_entity_poly.type
_entity_poly.pdbx_seq_one_letter_code
_entity_poly.pdbx_strand_id
1 'polypeptide(L)'
;MSRELLPIDLESEWPKRPQLKRFLDKVTILKLDNTLFSAKANGLLKDFPHLRELSANRCYLTQLPENIGAMQRLERLRLSDNHIALDAAAVEKLKHLTYLEILRLDKNPLGRPVDISRLPRLKVVGLRNTGITTWPEGTLSKTRPRGFLLDLRDNPISLIPEVVPGSPQAWVVARTRLDVGNLSEANQVHYQATRRSMALPPEPIVPYNSQADWVVNSNYSADHWNDVPGWGVDRANLWSELVDEPNAERFLTVLLDTHLSRDYQAGGQARDQLVQRVWRMLDAVYVDTPLREKLFTMAIAPVDCADAGTQLFNHMGIHVLAYEAHAYSTDPAQLEQKLVTLAKGAARLEQVNDIARADVASRGGNPDEVEVYLAYQTGLAERLDLPWQSKGMLFRPVSGVTDAMIDQAYDTVLALGEGDGLVDRMLEQDFWQHHLNERYATEMEANKRRYQSLSDQLDTLRDTQREWVESTSEDQRAALRSRLRELMNDLPVPDTVVFADEPFSDAIFDRLLVDLGDAEKELSRRLTRQAMRRAGQ
;
A
#
# COMPACT_ATOMS: atom_id res chain seq x y z
N MET A 1 41.52 -3.35 -26.41
CA MET A 1 40.27 -3.17 -25.62
C MET A 1 40.08 -4.43 -24.79
N SER A 2 39.98 -4.31 -23.46
CA SER A 2 39.86 -5.48 -22.59
C SER A 2 38.53 -6.20 -22.85
N ARG A 3 38.52 -7.52 -22.78
CA ARG A 3 37.30 -8.35 -22.89
C ARG A 3 36.28 -8.07 -21.79
N GLU A 4 36.65 -7.34 -20.74
CA GLU A 4 35.80 -7.01 -19.60
C GLU A 4 34.82 -5.86 -19.88
N LEU A 5 34.99 -5.13 -21.00
CA LEU A 5 34.10 -4.04 -21.43
C LEU A 5 33.08 -4.47 -22.51
N LEU A 6 33.10 -5.73 -22.94
CA LEU A 6 32.13 -6.26 -23.90
C LEU A 6 30.91 -6.82 -23.13
N PRO A 7 29.67 -6.59 -23.61
CA PRO A 7 28.49 -7.20 -23.02
C PRO A 7 28.64 -8.72 -22.92
N ILE A 8 28.17 -9.30 -21.82
CA ILE A 8 28.21 -10.75 -21.61
C ILE A 8 27.30 -11.41 -22.67
N ASP A 9 27.88 -12.22 -23.55
CA ASP A 9 27.16 -13.05 -24.51
C ASP A 9 26.84 -14.42 -23.91
N LEU A 10 25.61 -14.55 -23.41
CA LEU A 10 25.14 -15.77 -22.75
C LEU A 10 24.90 -16.91 -23.73
N GLU A 11 24.61 -16.63 -25.01
CA GLU A 11 24.27 -17.66 -26.01
C GLU A 11 25.46 -18.56 -26.33
N SER A 12 26.69 -18.03 -26.31
CA SER A 12 27.89 -18.83 -26.59
C SER A 12 28.17 -19.93 -25.55
N GLU A 13 27.66 -19.74 -24.32
CA GLU A 13 27.93 -20.60 -23.16
C GLU A 13 26.70 -21.39 -22.68
N TRP A 14 25.48 -20.97 -23.06
CA TRP A 14 24.22 -21.57 -22.62
C TRP A 14 23.99 -23.02 -23.10
N PRO A 15 24.24 -23.37 -24.38
CA PRO A 15 24.00 -24.73 -24.89
C PRO A 15 24.83 -25.84 -24.21
N LYS A 16 25.88 -25.47 -23.47
CA LYS A 16 26.86 -26.41 -22.87
C LYS A 16 26.47 -26.89 -21.46
N ARG A 17 25.28 -26.53 -20.95
CA ARG A 17 24.89 -26.79 -19.54
C ARG A 17 23.57 -27.57 -19.36
N PRO A 18 23.37 -28.72 -20.03
CA PRO A 18 22.11 -29.49 -19.98
C PRO A 18 21.72 -29.98 -18.56
N GLN A 19 22.71 -30.17 -17.68
CA GLN A 19 22.51 -30.57 -16.29
C GLN A 19 21.69 -29.56 -15.47
N LEU A 20 21.69 -28.29 -15.87
CA LEU A 20 20.97 -27.22 -15.17
C LEU A 20 19.47 -27.25 -15.44
N LYS A 21 19.01 -27.90 -16.52
CA LYS A 21 17.61 -27.85 -16.98
C LYS A 21 16.60 -28.15 -15.87
N ARG A 22 16.86 -29.15 -15.02
CA ARG A 22 15.97 -29.53 -13.90
C ARG A 22 15.79 -28.43 -12.83
N PHE A 23 16.70 -27.47 -12.77
CA PHE A 23 16.66 -26.36 -11.82
C PHE A 23 16.05 -25.09 -12.44
N LEU A 24 16.16 -24.94 -13.76
CA LEU A 24 15.64 -23.77 -14.49
C LEU A 24 14.12 -23.67 -14.44
N ASP A 25 13.42 -24.80 -14.34
CA ASP A 25 11.96 -24.84 -14.13
C ASP A 25 11.54 -24.17 -12.80
N LYS A 26 12.45 -24.06 -11.82
CA LYS A 26 12.17 -23.37 -10.55
C LYS A 26 12.45 -21.87 -10.62
N VAL A 27 13.07 -21.38 -11.69
CA VAL A 27 13.40 -19.98 -11.86
C VAL A 27 12.14 -19.21 -12.25
N THR A 28 11.75 -18.28 -11.38
CA THR A 28 10.59 -17.40 -11.57
C THR A 28 10.97 -15.97 -11.89
N ILE A 29 12.22 -15.58 -11.63
CA ILE A 29 12.74 -14.24 -11.88
C ILE A 29 14.04 -14.38 -12.68
N LEU A 30 14.10 -13.71 -13.83
CA LEU A 30 15.29 -13.67 -14.67
C LEU A 30 15.62 -12.22 -15.05
N LYS A 31 16.80 -11.77 -14.65
CA LYS A 31 17.34 -10.44 -15.00
C LYS A 31 18.55 -10.60 -15.90
N LEU A 32 18.46 -10.04 -17.09
CA LEU A 32 19.42 -10.12 -18.19
C LEU A 32 19.88 -8.72 -18.63
N ASP A 33 19.66 -7.70 -17.82
CA ASP A 33 19.94 -6.31 -18.20
C ASP A 33 21.42 -6.14 -18.62
N ASN A 34 21.65 -5.41 -19.72
CA ASN A 34 22.97 -5.20 -20.31
C ASN A 34 23.70 -6.48 -20.77
N THR A 35 22.94 -7.52 -21.17
CA THR A 35 23.51 -8.76 -21.74
C THR A 35 23.12 -8.94 -23.21
N LEU A 36 23.87 -9.80 -23.92
CA LEU A 36 23.52 -10.23 -25.28
C LEU A 36 22.94 -11.65 -25.22
N PHE A 37 21.76 -11.82 -25.80
CA PHE A 37 21.12 -13.13 -25.99
C PHE A 37 20.19 -13.12 -27.20
N SER A 38 19.83 -14.31 -27.70
CA SER A 38 18.98 -14.43 -28.88
C SER A 38 17.50 -14.28 -28.52
N ALA A 39 16.79 -13.41 -29.26
CA ALA A 39 15.33 -13.28 -29.18
C ALA A 39 14.57 -14.44 -29.85
N LYS A 40 15.27 -15.35 -30.54
CA LYS A 40 14.67 -16.46 -31.30
C LYS A 40 14.15 -17.57 -30.38
N ALA A 41 13.20 -18.38 -30.87
CA ALA A 41 12.55 -19.44 -30.09
C ALA A 41 13.52 -20.50 -29.58
N ASN A 42 14.60 -20.76 -30.32
CA ASN A 42 15.63 -21.71 -29.92
C ASN A 42 16.71 -21.14 -28.98
N GLY A 43 16.62 -19.85 -28.63
CA GLY A 43 17.56 -19.17 -27.73
C GLY A 43 17.30 -19.42 -26.24
N LEU A 44 18.04 -18.68 -25.41
CA LEU A 44 18.07 -18.75 -23.94
C LEU A 44 16.70 -18.90 -23.27
N LEU A 45 15.73 -18.07 -23.65
CA LEU A 45 14.44 -17.96 -22.95
C LEU A 45 13.55 -19.20 -23.04
N LYS A 46 13.86 -20.17 -23.92
CA LYS A 46 13.06 -21.40 -24.05
C LYS A 46 13.15 -22.30 -22.81
N ASP A 47 14.24 -22.17 -22.04
CA ASP A 47 14.52 -23.02 -20.90
C ASP A 47 13.94 -22.47 -19.58
N PHE A 48 13.18 -21.37 -19.65
CA PHE A 48 12.56 -20.71 -18.49
C PHE A 48 11.03 -20.59 -18.65
N PRO A 49 10.28 -21.71 -18.64
CA PRO A 49 8.84 -21.70 -18.92
C PRO A 49 7.98 -21.12 -17.79
N HIS A 50 8.55 -20.93 -16.59
CA HIS A 50 7.83 -20.56 -15.37
C HIS A 50 8.15 -19.15 -14.87
N LEU A 51 8.70 -18.28 -15.74
CA LEU A 51 8.98 -16.89 -15.38
C LEU A 51 7.71 -16.14 -15.00
N ARG A 52 7.82 -15.45 -13.87
CA ARG A 52 6.93 -14.39 -13.38
C ARG A 52 7.52 -13.03 -13.66
N GLU A 53 8.83 -12.92 -13.74
CA GLU A 53 9.51 -11.68 -14.07
C GLU A 53 10.66 -11.89 -15.05
N LEU A 54 10.66 -11.06 -16.10
CA LEU A 54 11.76 -10.93 -17.05
C LEU A 54 12.19 -9.46 -17.15
N SER A 55 13.46 -9.20 -16.86
CA SER A 55 14.13 -7.94 -17.17
C SER A 55 15.21 -8.19 -18.21
N ALA A 56 15.17 -7.48 -19.33
CA ALA A 56 16.16 -7.53 -20.39
C ALA A 56 16.31 -6.13 -21.01
N ASN A 57 16.57 -5.14 -20.17
CA ASN A 57 16.87 -3.77 -20.59
C ASN A 57 18.24 -3.71 -21.26
N ARG A 58 18.42 -2.83 -22.26
CA ARG A 58 19.73 -2.61 -22.92
C ARG A 58 20.37 -3.90 -23.46
N CYS A 59 19.57 -4.76 -24.06
CA CYS A 59 19.99 -6.05 -24.62
C CYS A 59 20.08 -6.04 -26.17
N TYR A 60 19.96 -4.87 -26.79
CA TYR A 60 19.98 -4.67 -28.24
C TYR A 60 18.91 -5.51 -28.99
N LEU A 61 17.82 -5.86 -28.32
CA LEU A 61 16.74 -6.64 -28.93
C LEU A 61 16.07 -5.84 -30.03
N THR A 62 15.96 -6.39 -31.24
CA THR A 62 15.27 -5.74 -32.37
C THR A 62 13.81 -6.16 -32.52
N GLN A 63 13.41 -7.21 -31.81
CA GLN A 63 12.08 -7.78 -31.83
C GLN A 63 11.73 -8.33 -30.45
N LEU A 64 10.43 -8.48 -30.19
CA LEU A 64 9.94 -9.13 -28.98
C LEU A 64 10.37 -10.62 -28.99
N PRO A 65 10.96 -11.16 -27.91
CA PRO A 65 11.41 -12.55 -27.89
C PRO A 65 10.30 -13.56 -28.22
N GLU A 66 10.58 -14.56 -29.05
CA GLU A 66 9.56 -15.46 -29.58
C GLU A 66 8.82 -16.24 -28.50
N ASN A 67 9.51 -16.64 -27.44
CA ASN A 67 8.97 -17.44 -26.36
C ASN A 67 8.09 -16.64 -25.37
N ILE A 68 8.05 -15.31 -25.47
CA ILE A 68 7.34 -14.48 -24.48
C ILE A 68 5.84 -14.84 -24.44
N GLY A 69 5.22 -15.13 -25.59
CA GLY A 69 3.79 -15.45 -25.66
C GLY A 69 3.40 -16.74 -24.94
N ALA A 70 4.37 -17.62 -24.65
CA ALA A 70 4.14 -18.84 -23.88
C ALA A 70 4.23 -18.63 -22.36
N MET A 71 4.80 -17.50 -21.90
CA MET A 71 5.01 -17.17 -20.49
C MET A 71 3.72 -16.61 -19.85
N GLN A 72 2.65 -17.40 -19.82
CA GLN A 72 1.31 -16.93 -19.38
C GLN A 72 1.25 -16.49 -17.91
N ARG A 73 2.23 -16.90 -17.08
CA ARG A 73 2.36 -16.50 -15.67
C ARG A 73 3.22 -15.25 -15.46
N LEU A 74 3.68 -14.62 -16.55
CA LEU A 74 4.51 -13.44 -16.47
C LEU A 74 3.71 -12.27 -15.89
N GLU A 75 4.20 -11.73 -14.78
CA GLU A 75 3.65 -10.59 -14.05
C GLU A 75 4.42 -9.30 -14.40
N ARG A 76 5.69 -9.41 -14.79
CA ARG A 76 6.56 -8.26 -15.06
C ARG A 76 7.44 -8.48 -16.28
N LEU A 77 7.35 -7.56 -17.23
CA LEU A 77 8.14 -7.54 -18.45
C LEU A 77 8.81 -6.17 -18.62
N ARG A 78 10.14 -6.14 -18.54
CA ARG A 78 10.96 -4.93 -18.76
C ARG A 78 11.92 -5.16 -19.91
N LEU A 79 11.73 -4.40 -21.00
CA LEU A 79 12.55 -4.43 -22.21
C LEU A 79 12.94 -3.01 -22.65
N SER A 80 13.11 -2.09 -21.69
CA SER A 80 13.45 -0.70 -21.97
C SER A 80 14.84 -0.54 -22.60
N ASP A 81 15.05 0.56 -23.32
CA ASP A 81 16.33 0.88 -23.99
C ASP A 81 16.78 -0.26 -24.94
N ASN A 82 15.90 -0.73 -25.82
CA ASN A 82 16.20 -1.73 -26.86
C ASN A 82 15.87 -1.14 -28.26
N HIS A 83 15.87 -1.97 -29.29
CA HIS A 83 15.54 -1.59 -30.68
C HIS A 83 14.28 -2.30 -31.19
N ILE A 84 13.36 -2.64 -30.28
CA ILE A 84 12.17 -3.44 -30.61
C ILE A 84 11.22 -2.62 -31.49
N ALA A 85 10.94 -3.15 -32.67
CA ALA A 85 9.80 -2.73 -33.49
C ALA A 85 8.68 -3.77 -33.36
N LEU A 86 7.44 -3.32 -33.18
CA LEU A 86 6.29 -4.21 -33.09
C LEU A 86 5.73 -4.51 -34.47
N ASP A 87 5.56 -5.79 -34.77
CA ASP A 87 4.74 -6.28 -35.87
C ASP A 87 3.39 -6.81 -35.33
N ALA A 88 2.52 -7.29 -36.22
CA ALA A 88 1.21 -7.83 -35.81
C ALA A 88 1.34 -9.06 -34.91
N ALA A 89 2.33 -9.91 -35.15
CA ALA A 89 2.56 -11.12 -34.36
C ALA A 89 3.03 -10.79 -32.93
N ALA A 90 3.88 -9.79 -32.76
CA ALA A 90 4.35 -9.31 -31.47
C ALA A 90 3.22 -8.73 -30.62
N VAL A 91 2.32 -7.95 -31.23
CA VAL A 91 1.11 -7.45 -30.54
C VAL A 91 0.23 -8.60 -30.06
N GLU A 92 0.00 -9.61 -30.89
CA GLU A 92 -0.77 -10.81 -30.49
C GLU A 92 -0.08 -11.63 -29.39
N LYS A 93 1.26 -11.72 -29.39
CA LYS A 93 2.01 -12.37 -28.30
C LYS A 93 1.76 -11.67 -26.96
N LEU A 94 1.79 -10.34 -26.93
CA LEU A 94 1.56 -9.57 -25.69
C LEU A 94 0.17 -9.81 -25.11
N LYS A 95 -0.88 -9.99 -25.95
CA LYS A 95 -2.25 -10.28 -25.50
C LYS A 95 -2.40 -11.56 -24.68
N HIS A 96 -1.48 -12.52 -24.83
CA HIS A 96 -1.49 -13.78 -24.08
C HIS A 96 -0.99 -13.63 -22.63
N LEU A 97 -0.37 -12.50 -22.29
CA LEU A 97 0.22 -12.25 -20.96
C LEU A 97 -0.84 -11.76 -19.96
N THR A 98 -1.92 -12.50 -19.77
CA THR A 98 -3.09 -12.03 -18.99
C THR A 98 -2.81 -11.75 -17.50
N TYR A 99 -1.68 -12.24 -16.98
CA TYR A 99 -1.22 -11.99 -15.61
C TYR A 99 -0.30 -10.76 -15.49
N LEU A 100 0.02 -10.09 -16.60
CA LEU A 100 0.98 -8.99 -16.62
C LEU A 100 0.46 -7.80 -15.81
N GLU A 101 1.28 -7.35 -14.86
CA GLU A 101 1.05 -6.19 -14.01
C GLU A 101 1.93 -5.00 -14.40
N ILE A 102 3.16 -5.27 -14.89
CA ILE A 102 4.13 -4.24 -15.31
C ILE A 102 4.61 -4.56 -16.72
N LEU A 103 4.41 -3.61 -17.63
CA LEU A 103 4.97 -3.62 -18.98
C LEU A 103 5.83 -2.38 -19.18
N ARG A 104 7.13 -2.55 -19.44
CA ARG A 104 8.03 -1.45 -19.78
C ARG A 104 8.71 -1.71 -21.12
N LEU A 105 8.45 -0.82 -22.07
CA LEU A 105 9.01 -0.81 -23.43
C LEU A 105 9.63 0.55 -23.77
N ASP A 106 9.91 1.39 -22.77
CA ASP A 106 10.45 2.74 -22.98
C ASP A 106 11.69 2.71 -23.88
N LYS A 107 11.85 3.75 -24.71
CA LYS A 107 13.01 3.91 -25.61
C LYS A 107 13.18 2.71 -26.55
N ASN A 108 12.09 2.29 -27.18
CA ASN A 108 12.08 1.33 -28.27
C ASN A 108 11.33 1.91 -29.47
N PRO A 109 11.81 1.76 -30.71
CA PRO A 109 11.12 2.24 -31.90
C PRO A 109 9.92 1.34 -32.26
N LEU A 110 8.91 1.28 -31.39
CA LEU A 110 7.79 0.32 -31.50
C LEU A 110 7.05 0.49 -32.84
N GLY A 111 6.95 1.72 -33.36
CA GLY A 111 6.36 2.06 -34.65
C GLY A 111 4.83 1.92 -34.72
N ARG A 112 4.19 1.25 -33.74
CA ARG A 112 2.74 1.12 -33.58
C ARG A 112 2.38 1.03 -32.09
N PRO A 113 1.15 1.41 -31.70
CA PRO A 113 0.68 1.28 -30.32
C PRO A 113 0.59 -0.19 -29.90
N VAL A 114 0.77 -0.45 -28.60
CA VAL A 114 0.54 -1.77 -27.98
C VAL A 114 -0.96 -1.98 -27.76
N ASP A 115 -1.44 -3.23 -27.85
CA ASP A 115 -2.79 -3.59 -27.41
C ASP A 115 -2.76 -4.20 -26.00
N ILE A 116 -3.38 -3.49 -25.05
CA ILE A 116 -3.48 -3.87 -23.65
C ILE A 116 -4.91 -4.25 -23.22
N SER A 117 -5.81 -4.48 -24.19
CA SER A 117 -7.22 -4.83 -23.97
C SER A 117 -7.38 -6.17 -23.23
N ARG A 118 -6.47 -7.13 -23.42
CA ARG A 118 -6.51 -8.45 -22.76
C ARG A 118 -5.65 -8.57 -21.50
N LEU A 119 -5.16 -7.43 -20.98
CA LEU A 119 -4.25 -7.39 -19.84
C LEU A 119 -4.93 -6.69 -18.65
N PRO A 120 -5.87 -7.35 -17.95
CA PRO A 120 -6.70 -6.72 -16.92
C PRO A 120 -5.94 -6.37 -15.64
N ARG A 121 -4.78 -7.01 -15.40
CA ARG A 121 -3.99 -6.82 -14.18
C ARG A 121 -2.93 -5.73 -14.27
N LEU A 122 -2.81 -5.05 -15.42
CA LEU A 122 -1.81 -4.00 -15.59
C LEU A 122 -2.02 -2.88 -14.58
N LYS A 123 -0.91 -2.52 -13.93
CA LYS A 123 -0.74 -1.41 -13.01
C LYS A 123 0.20 -0.37 -13.59
N VAL A 124 1.19 -0.78 -14.40
CA VAL A 124 2.19 0.12 -14.97
C VAL A 124 2.43 -0.21 -16.44
N VAL A 125 2.36 0.82 -17.28
CA VAL A 125 2.70 0.74 -18.70
C VAL A 125 3.66 1.89 -19.03
N GLY A 126 4.94 1.58 -19.23
CA GLY A 126 5.97 2.53 -19.64
C GLY A 126 6.21 2.46 -21.15
N LEU A 127 5.86 3.53 -21.86
CA LEU A 127 6.01 3.66 -23.31
C LEU A 127 6.70 4.98 -23.68
N ARG A 128 7.51 5.53 -22.77
CA ARG A 128 8.23 6.77 -23.02
C ARG A 128 9.16 6.63 -24.22
N ASN A 129 9.20 7.61 -25.11
CA ASN A 129 10.08 7.62 -26.28
C ASN A 129 9.96 6.34 -27.11
N THR A 130 8.75 6.00 -27.55
CA THR A 130 8.51 4.79 -28.36
C THR A 130 8.12 5.06 -29.82
N GLY A 131 7.97 6.33 -30.19
CA GLY A 131 7.56 6.76 -31.52
C GLY A 131 6.08 6.49 -31.84
N ILE A 132 5.27 6.14 -30.84
CA ILE A 132 3.84 5.90 -31.04
C ILE A 132 3.09 7.23 -31.17
N THR A 133 2.10 7.27 -32.06
CA THR A 133 1.31 8.49 -32.35
C THR A 133 -0.08 8.49 -31.71
N THR A 134 -0.49 7.34 -31.15
CA THR A 134 -1.80 7.12 -30.55
C THR A 134 -1.67 6.38 -29.23
N TRP A 135 -2.70 6.48 -28.41
CA TRP A 135 -2.78 5.78 -27.13
C TRP A 135 -2.85 4.26 -27.34
N PRO A 136 -2.34 3.44 -26.40
CA PRO A 136 -2.44 1.98 -26.49
C PRO A 136 -3.89 1.51 -26.59
N GLU A 137 -4.14 0.53 -27.45
CA GLU A 137 -5.47 -0.04 -27.61
C GLU A 137 -5.92 -0.71 -26.31
N GLY A 138 -7.19 -0.53 -25.97
CA GLY A 138 -7.77 -1.09 -24.75
C GLY A 138 -7.41 -0.35 -23.45
N THR A 139 -6.70 0.78 -23.52
CA THR A 139 -6.43 1.64 -22.35
C THR A 139 -7.71 2.00 -21.60
N LEU A 140 -8.74 2.46 -22.33
CA LEU A 140 -10.01 2.93 -21.78
C LEU A 140 -11.15 1.91 -21.87
N SER A 141 -10.90 0.75 -22.49
CA SER A 141 -11.91 -0.30 -22.71
C SER A 141 -12.29 -1.10 -21.45
N LYS A 142 -11.50 -0.96 -20.39
CA LYS A 142 -11.66 -1.69 -19.13
C LYS A 142 -11.43 -0.75 -17.96
N THR A 143 -12.11 -1.03 -16.85
CA THR A 143 -11.78 -0.39 -15.57
C THR A 143 -10.37 -0.78 -15.17
N ARG A 144 -9.53 0.23 -14.95
CA ARG A 144 -8.17 0.09 -14.46
C ARG A 144 -8.12 0.38 -12.95
N PRO A 145 -7.18 -0.20 -12.19
CA PRO A 145 -6.98 0.19 -10.80
C PRO A 145 -6.68 1.70 -10.70
N ARG A 146 -7.03 2.35 -9.58
CA ARG A 146 -6.71 3.78 -9.37
C ARG A 146 -5.20 4.06 -9.38
N GLY A 147 -4.39 3.06 -9.02
CA GLY A 147 -2.94 3.13 -9.14
C GLY A 147 -2.39 2.94 -10.56
N PHE A 148 -3.24 2.71 -11.58
CA PHE A 148 -2.77 2.52 -12.95
C PHE A 148 -2.00 3.73 -13.46
N LEU A 149 -0.75 3.51 -13.88
CA LEU A 149 0.13 4.51 -14.45
C LEU A 149 0.45 4.16 -15.91
N LEU A 150 0.23 5.12 -16.79
CA LEU A 150 0.63 5.09 -18.19
C LEU A 150 1.59 6.25 -18.45
N ASP A 151 2.78 5.95 -18.96
CA ASP A 151 3.75 6.98 -19.39
C ASP A 151 3.87 6.99 -20.92
N LEU A 152 3.43 8.09 -21.53
CA LEU A 152 3.46 8.33 -22.98
C LEU A 152 4.39 9.50 -23.36
N ARG A 153 5.22 10.01 -22.45
CA ARG A 153 6.12 11.14 -22.74
C ARG A 153 7.11 10.81 -23.86
N ASP A 154 7.69 11.84 -24.45
CA ASP A 154 8.60 11.80 -25.60
C ASP A 154 8.01 11.07 -26.81
N ASN A 155 6.69 11.10 -26.98
CA ASN A 155 6.01 10.54 -28.15
C ASN A 155 5.24 11.62 -28.91
N PRO A 156 5.05 11.47 -30.23
CA PRO A 156 4.24 12.37 -31.05
C PRO A 156 2.73 12.16 -30.83
N ILE A 157 2.27 12.14 -29.58
CA ILE A 157 0.84 12.06 -29.22
C ILE A 157 0.21 13.43 -29.41
N SER A 158 -0.79 13.51 -30.29
CA SER A 158 -1.47 14.77 -30.61
C SER A 158 -2.93 14.82 -30.19
N LEU A 159 -3.51 13.70 -29.75
CA LEU A 159 -4.92 13.60 -29.38
C LEU A 159 -5.06 13.08 -27.95
N ILE A 160 -5.82 13.81 -27.14
CA ILE A 160 -6.24 13.38 -25.81
C ILE A 160 -7.65 12.79 -25.92
N PRO A 161 -7.90 11.56 -25.41
CA PRO A 161 -9.20 10.94 -25.50
C PRO A 161 -10.31 11.75 -24.82
N GLU A 162 -11.48 11.78 -25.44
CA GLU A 162 -12.70 12.32 -24.83
C GLU A 162 -13.25 11.33 -23.80
N VAL A 163 -13.52 11.83 -22.59
CA VAL A 163 -13.95 11.03 -21.44
C VAL A 163 -14.99 11.78 -20.63
N VAL A 164 -15.91 11.04 -20.02
CA VAL A 164 -16.92 11.64 -19.13
C VAL A 164 -16.21 12.17 -17.87
N PRO A 165 -16.39 13.45 -17.48
CA PRO A 165 -15.81 14.00 -16.26
C PRO A 165 -16.16 13.15 -15.02
N GLY A 166 -15.20 12.94 -14.12
CA GLY A 166 -15.40 12.10 -12.91
C GLY A 166 -15.40 10.59 -13.16
N SER A 167 -15.34 10.11 -14.40
CA SER A 167 -15.38 8.68 -14.72
C SER A 167 -14.05 7.95 -14.42
N PRO A 168 -14.06 6.61 -14.27
CA PRO A 168 -12.83 5.82 -14.18
C PRO A 168 -11.89 6.01 -15.38
N GLN A 169 -12.42 6.28 -16.57
CA GLN A 169 -11.64 6.58 -17.76
C GLN A 169 -10.99 7.97 -17.67
N ALA A 170 -11.69 8.97 -17.14
CA ALA A 170 -11.12 10.28 -16.85
C ALA A 170 -9.97 10.18 -15.85
N TRP A 171 -10.04 9.26 -14.87
CA TRP A 171 -8.93 8.98 -13.95
C TRP A 171 -7.69 8.50 -14.72
N VAL A 172 -7.86 7.53 -15.62
CA VAL A 172 -6.75 7.00 -16.44
C VAL A 172 -6.15 8.08 -17.31
N VAL A 173 -6.96 8.88 -17.99
CA VAL A 173 -6.48 9.98 -18.84
C VAL A 173 -5.75 11.02 -17.98
N ALA A 174 -6.36 11.50 -16.91
CA ALA A 174 -5.79 12.52 -16.02
C ALA A 174 -4.46 12.10 -15.38
N ARG A 175 -4.25 10.80 -15.13
CA ARG A 175 -3.01 10.25 -14.58
C ARG A 175 -1.97 9.87 -15.63
N THR A 176 -2.31 9.89 -16.91
CA THR A 176 -1.38 9.52 -17.98
C THR A 176 -0.34 10.63 -18.14
N ARG A 177 0.93 10.26 -18.12
CA ARG A 177 2.02 11.23 -18.27
C ARG A 177 2.24 11.56 -19.73
N LEU A 178 2.25 12.85 -20.03
CA LEU A 178 2.31 13.40 -21.38
C LEU A 178 3.24 14.60 -21.42
N ASP A 179 3.79 14.92 -22.59
CA ASP A 179 4.50 16.20 -22.78
C ASP A 179 3.45 17.29 -23.04
N VAL A 180 2.78 17.75 -21.98
CA VAL A 180 1.64 18.69 -22.10
C VAL A 180 2.02 19.94 -22.89
N GLY A 181 3.26 20.44 -22.73
CA GLY A 181 3.77 21.59 -23.49
C GLY A 181 3.86 21.38 -25.01
N ASN A 182 3.87 20.13 -25.48
CA ASN A 182 3.92 19.79 -26.91
C ASN A 182 2.52 19.55 -27.51
N LEU A 183 1.47 19.52 -26.69
CA LEU A 183 0.07 19.39 -27.14
C LEU A 183 -0.42 20.71 -27.74
N SER A 184 -1.43 20.65 -28.62
CA SER A 184 -2.14 21.85 -29.06
C SER A 184 -2.89 22.51 -27.89
N GLU A 185 -3.12 23.82 -27.94
CA GLU A 185 -3.83 24.56 -26.87
C GLU A 185 -5.18 23.92 -26.51
N ALA A 186 -5.95 23.47 -27.51
CA ALA A 186 -7.22 22.78 -27.27
C ALA A 186 -7.05 21.48 -26.45
N ASN A 187 -6.04 20.67 -26.77
CA ASN A 187 -5.73 19.46 -26.01
C ASN A 187 -5.16 19.75 -24.63
N GLN A 188 -4.38 20.83 -24.47
CA GLN A 188 -3.92 21.27 -23.15
C GLN A 188 -5.11 21.63 -22.27
N VAL A 189 -6.04 22.45 -22.77
CA VAL A 189 -7.27 22.84 -22.04
C VAL A 189 -8.09 21.60 -21.68
N HIS A 190 -8.29 20.68 -22.62
CA HIS A 190 -9.04 19.44 -22.41
C HIS A 190 -8.39 18.54 -21.34
N TYR A 191 -7.09 18.33 -21.42
CA TYR A 191 -6.35 17.54 -20.45
C TYR A 191 -6.40 18.16 -19.04
N GLN A 192 -6.22 19.47 -18.92
CA GLN A 192 -6.33 20.18 -17.64
C GLN A 192 -7.76 20.12 -17.08
N ALA A 193 -8.79 20.26 -17.92
CA ALA A 193 -10.18 20.10 -17.50
C ALA A 193 -10.46 18.67 -16.99
N THR A 194 -9.91 17.66 -17.66
CA THR A 194 -10.00 16.26 -17.24
C THR A 194 -9.34 16.06 -15.88
N ARG A 195 -8.14 16.61 -15.65
CA ARG A 195 -7.46 16.55 -14.33
C ARG A 195 -8.25 17.23 -13.22
N ARG A 196 -8.78 18.43 -13.46
CA ARG A 196 -9.64 19.15 -12.50
C ARG A 196 -10.89 18.35 -12.13
N SER A 197 -11.50 17.65 -13.10
CA SER A 197 -12.66 16.80 -12.83
C SER A 197 -12.37 15.64 -11.86
N MET A 198 -11.09 15.27 -11.72
CA MET A 198 -10.63 14.22 -10.80
C MET A 198 -9.98 14.79 -9.54
N ALA A 199 -10.13 16.09 -9.28
CA ALA A 199 -9.47 16.81 -8.18
C ALA A 199 -7.93 16.66 -8.18
N LEU A 200 -7.34 16.43 -9.35
CA LEU A 200 -5.88 16.41 -9.50
C LEU A 200 -5.37 17.83 -9.81
N PRO A 201 -4.19 18.21 -9.28
CA PRO A 201 -3.58 19.50 -9.57
C PRO A 201 -3.30 19.64 -11.08
N PRO A 202 -3.35 20.85 -11.65
CA PRO A 202 -3.00 21.04 -13.05
C PRO A 202 -1.55 20.62 -13.31
N GLU A 203 -1.28 19.95 -14.44
CA GLU A 203 0.09 19.59 -14.79
C GLU A 203 0.83 20.81 -15.39
N PRO A 204 2.05 21.14 -14.95
CA PRO A 204 2.80 22.25 -15.51
C PRO A 204 2.99 22.14 -17.03
N ILE A 205 2.66 23.21 -17.75
CA ILE A 205 2.83 23.28 -19.22
C ILE A 205 4.27 23.70 -19.50
N VAL A 206 5.18 22.72 -19.47
CA VAL A 206 6.61 22.95 -19.65
C VAL A 206 7.07 22.30 -20.96
N PRO A 207 7.68 23.06 -21.89
CA PRO A 207 8.31 22.50 -23.08
C PRO A 207 9.45 21.55 -22.70
N TYR A 208 9.51 20.38 -23.34
CA TYR A 208 10.49 19.32 -23.04
C TYR A 208 11.96 19.79 -23.07
N ASN A 209 12.27 20.83 -23.86
CA ASN A 209 13.62 21.37 -24.02
C ASN A 209 14.10 22.31 -22.89
N SER A 210 13.37 22.46 -21.79
CA SER A 210 13.76 23.29 -20.63
C SER A 210 14.35 22.50 -19.45
N GLN A 211 14.57 21.20 -19.60
CA GLN A 211 14.95 20.23 -18.56
C GLN A 211 16.41 20.27 -18.03
N ALA A 212 17.05 21.44 -17.98
CA ALA A 212 18.41 21.52 -17.42
C ALA A 212 18.45 21.49 -15.87
N ASP A 213 17.42 21.92 -15.13
CA ASP A 213 17.67 22.30 -13.73
C ASP A 213 16.90 21.56 -12.61
N TRP A 214 16.01 20.60 -12.89
CA TRP A 214 15.22 19.96 -11.81
C TRP A 214 15.13 18.43 -11.85
N VAL A 215 15.93 17.76 -12.68
CA VAL A 215 16.00 16.29 -12.62
C VAL A 215 16.74 15.90 -11.34
N VAL A 216 16.01 15.48 -10.29
CA VAL A 216 16.58 14.59 -9.27
C VAL A 216 16.92 13.30 -10.01
N ASN A 217 18.09 13.31 -10.64
CA ASN A 217 18.64 12.19 -11.37
C ASN A 217 19.15 11.25 -10.30
N SER A 218 18.24 10.46 -9.72
CA SER A 218 18.68 9.34 -8.92
C SER A 218 19.38 8.40 -9.90
N ASN A 219 20.71 8.47 -9.97
CA ASN A 219 21.58 7.47 -10.60
C ASN A 219 21.37 6.05 -10.00
N TYR A 220 20.38 5.85 -9.13
CA TYR A 220 19.82 4.55 -8.79
C TYR A 220 19.11 3.98 -10.01
N SER A 221 19.83 3.12 -10.75
CA SER A 221 19.31 2.36 -11.87
C SER A 221 17.97 1.71 -11.52
N ALA A 222 16.98 1.85 -12.42
CA ALA A 222 15.69 1.16 -12.37
C ALA A 222 15.81 -0.39 -12.27
N ASP A 223 17.03 -0.92 -12.42
CA ASP A 223 17.37 -2.34 -12.58
C ASP A 223 17.21 -3.19 -11.28
N HIS A 224 17.17 -2.58 -10.09
CA HIS A 224 17.05 -3.32 -8.81
C HIS A 224 15.61 -3.45 -8.29
N TRP A 225 14.61 -2.87 -8.95
CA TRP A 225 13.39 -2.44 -8.23
C TRP A 225 12.10 -2.98 -8.80
N ASN A 226 11.74 -4.16 -8.29
CA ASN A 226 10.75 -4.96 -8.97
C ASN A 226 9.31 -4.65 -8.55
N ASP A 227 9.10 -4.11 -7.35
CA ASP A 227 7.79 -4.09 -6.67
C ASP A 227 7.12 -2.71 -6.57
N VAL A 228 7.76 -1.62 -7.01
CA VAL A 228 7.18 -0.26 -6.92
C VAL A 228 6.48 0.10 -8.23
N PRO A 229 5.14 0.24 -8.26
CA PRO A 229 4.44 0.69 -9.46
C PRO A 229 4.90 2.10 -9.87
N GLY A 230 5.24 2.28 -11.15
CA GLY A 230 5.61 3.59 -11.72
C GLY A 230 7.03 4.08 -11.42
N TRP A 231 7.91 3.23 -10.88
CA TRP A 231 9.30 3.57 -10.62
C TRP A 231 10.17 3.51 -11.88
N GLY A 232 11.08 4.49 -12.06
CA GLY A 232 11.89 4.68 -13.27
C GLY A 232 11.16 5.37 -14.44
N VAL A 233 10.06 6.05 -14.15
CA VAL A 233 9.30 6.96 -15.03
C VAL A 233 9.52 8.36 -14.46
N ASP A 234 10.39 9.20 -15.04
CA ASP A 234 11.01 10.40 -14.40
C ASP A 234 10.10 11.15 -13.42
N ARG A 235 10.33 11.04 -12.11
CA ARG A 235 9.44 11.54 -11.05
C ARG A 235 9.75 12.96 -10.57
N ALA A 236 10.68 13.66 -11.22
CA ALA A 236 11.15 15.00 -10.86
C ALA A 236 10.01 16.01 -10.59
N ASN A 237 8.95 16.00 -11.40
CA ASN A 237 7.82 16.95 -11.28
C ASN A 237 7.00 16.75 -9.99
N LEU A 238 6.96 15.54 -9.42
CA LEU A 238 6.20 15.26 -8.20
C LEU A 238 6.79 16.01 -7.00
N TRP A 239 8.12 16.15 -6.97
CA TRP A 239 8.83 16.78 -5.86
C TRP A 239 8.59 18.28 -5.81
N SER A 240 8.69 18.98 -6.96
CA SER A 240 8.45 20.43 -7.02
C SER A 240 7.03 20.80 -6.64
N GLU A 241 6.03 20.03 -7.09
CA GLU A 241 4.62 20.28 -6.74
C GLU A 241 4.36 20.03 -5.25
N LEU A 242 4.98 19.00 -4.67
CA LEU A 242 4.81 18.70 -3.23
C LEU A 242 5.49 19.71 -2.32
N VAL A 243 6.61 20.32 -2.75
CA VAL A 243 7.32 21.35 -1.96
C VAL A 243 6.46 22.60 -1.76
N ASP A 244 5.66 22.96 -2.76
CA ASP A 244 4.81 24.15 -2.72
C ASP A 244 3.48 23.92 -1.97
N GLU A 245 3.17 22.68 -1.57
CA GLU A 245 1.95 22.37 -0.80
C GLU A 245 2.02 22.91 0.63
N PRO A 246 0.92 23.47 1.18
CA PRO A 246 0.88 23.88 2.58
C PRO A 246 1.25 22.73 3.50
N ASN A 247 2.04 23.02 4.53
CA ASN A 247 2.47 22.05 5.55
C ASN A 247 3.41 20.92 5.08
N ALA A 248 3.91 20.97 3.84
CA ALA A 248 4.81 19.94 3.32
C ALA A 248 6.19 19.90 3.99
N GLU A 249 6.68 21.02 4.53
CA GLU A 249 8.05 21.18 5.06
C GLU A 249 8.44 20.08 6.07
N ARG A 250 7.59 19.85 7.08
CA ARG A 250 7.83 18.83 8.12
C ARG A 250 7.87 17.42 7.54
N PHE A 251 6.94 17.10 6.65
CA PHE A 251 6.89 15.81 5.98
C PHE A 251 8.13 15.57 5.11
N LEU A 252 8.55 16.57 4.33
CA LEU A 252 9.75 16.49 3.50
C LEU A 252 11.01 16.33 4.36
N THR A 253 11.04 16.96 5.54
CA THR A 253 12.15 16.80 6.49
C THR A 253 12.26 15.36 6.97
N VAL A 254 11.13 14.72 7.33
CA VAL A 254 11.10 13.29 7.71
C VAL A 254 11.64 12.40 6.58
N LEU A 255 11.27 12.69 5.33
CA LEU A 255 11.79 11.94 4.19
C LEU A 255 13.29 12.18 3.97
N LEU A 256 13.75 13.43 4.08
CA LEU A 256 15.15 13.76 3.93
C LEU A 256 15.98 13.08 5.02
N ASP A 257 15.55 13.14 6.29
CA ASP A 257 16.24 12.54 7.44
C ASP A 257 16.42 11.02 7.33
N THR A 258 15.69 10.33 6.45
CA THR A 258 15.96 8.92 6.14
C THR A 258 17.39 8.68 5.62
N HIS A 259 18.09 9.69 5.09
CA HIS A 259 19.51 9.58 4.72
C HIS A 259 20.44 9.35 5.92
N LEU A 260 20.01 9.75 7.13
CA LEU A 260 20.73 9.52 8.38
C LEU A 260 20.52 8.10 8.90
N SER A 261 19.51 7.39 8.40
CA SER A 261 19.20 6.04 8.83
C SER A 261 20.35 5.08 8.53
N ARG A 262 20.45 4.05 9.35
CA ARG A 262 21.44 2.99 9.15
C ARG A 262 21.20 2.20 7.86
N ASP A 263 19.95 2.02 7.44
CA ASP A 263 19.59 1.42 6.15
C ASP A 263 20.28 2.17 5.00
N TYR A 264 20.22 3.50 5.04
CA TYR A 264 20.92 4.34 4.06
C TYR A 264 22.43 4.22 4.17
N GLN A 265 22.99 4.26 5.38
CA GLN A 265 24.45 4.16 5.60
C GLN A 265 25.02 2.81 5.15
N ALA A 266 24.31 1.70 5.40
CA ALA A 266 24.75 0.35 5.06
C ALA A 266 24.87 0.11 3.55
N GLY A 267 24.11 0.85 2.73
CA GLY A 267 24.16 0.69 1.28
C GLY A 267 23.56 -0.63 0.78
N GLY A 268 23.83 -0.96 -0.49
CA GLY A 268 23.36 -2.20 -1.12
C GLY A 268 21.83 -2.38 -1.00
N GLN A 269 21.40 -3.61 -0.71
CA GLN A 269 19.98 -3.98 -0.66
C GLN A 269 19.19 -3.24 0.43
N ALA A 270 19.81 -2.82 1.53
CA ALA A 270 19.14 -2.13 2.63
C ALA A 270 18.78 -0.69 2.26
N ARG A 271 19.77 0.07 1.76
CA ARG A 271 19.54 1.41 1.20
C ARG A 271 18.52 1.33 0.08
N ASP A 272 18.63 0.28 -0.71
CA ASP A 272 17.68 0.02 -1.76
C ASP A 272 16.25 -0.07 -1.16
N GLN A 273 15.96 -1.01 -0.28
CA GLN A 273 14.60 -1.13 0.31
C GLN A 273 14.08 0.16 0.97
N LEU A 274 14.94 0.96 1.61
CA LEU A 274 14.57 2.26 2.14
C LEU A 274 14.15 3.26 1.04
N VAL A 275 14.97 3.41 0.00
CA VAL A 275 14.68 4.33 -1.11
C VAL A 275 13.34 3.95 -1.76
N GLN A 276 13.05 2.66 -1.95
CA GLN A 276 11.73 2.24 -2.43
C GLN A 276 10.58 2.72 -1.55
N ARG A 277 10.69 2.58 -0.23
CA ARG A 277 9.66 3.01 0.72
C ARG A 277 9.44 4.52 0.65
N VAL A 278 10.51 5.32 0.58
CA VAL A 278 10.44 6.78 0.41
C VAL A 278 9.63 7.14 -0.84
N TRP A 279 9.90 6.45 -1.94
CA TRP A 279 9.25 6.76 -3.21
C TRP A 279 7.83 6.24 -3.36
N ARG A 280 7.48 5.14 -2.67
CA ARG A 280 6.08 4.71 -2.52
C ARG A 280 5.27 5.74 -1.76
N MET A 281 5.84 6.29 -0.69
CA MET A 281 5.20 7.34 0.10
C MET A 281 4.98 8.61 -0.72
N LEU A 282 6.01 9.07 -1.44
CA LEU A 282 5.91 10.25 -2.32
C LEU A 282 4.85 10.08 -3.43
N ASP A 283 4.77 8.91 -4.05
CA ASP A 283 3.75 8.64 -5.07
C ASP A 283 2.34 8.65 -4.46
N ALA A 284 2.18 8.05 -3.28
CA ALA A 284 0.90 7.98 -2.60
C ALA A 284 0.37 9.36 -2.18
N VAL A 285 1.21 10.21 -1.58
CA VAL A 285 0.80 11.57 -1.18
C VAL A 285 0.57 12.50 -2.36
N TYR A 286 1.24 12.27 -3.50
CA TYR A 286 0.96 13.05 -4.70
C TYR A 286 -0.45 12.78 -5.24
N VAL A 287 -0.89 11.52 -5.17
CA VAL A 287 -2.14 11.07 -5.80
C VAL A 287 -3.34 11.26 -4.88
N ASP A 288 -3.16 11.06 -3.58
CA ASP A 288 -4.25 10.96 -2.62
C ASP A 288 -4.19 12.13 -1.63
N THR A 289 -4.99 13.16 -1.90
CA THR A 289 -5.07 14.35 -1.04
C THR A 289 -5.41 14.01 0.42
N PRO A 290 -6.40 13.15 0.73
CA PRO A 290 -6.68 12.78 2.12
C PRO A 290 -5.49 12.12 2.83
N LEU A 291 -4.80 11.19 2.17
CA LEU A 291 -3.57 10.59 2.71
C LEU A 291 -2.48 11.64 2.90
N ARG A 292 -2.27 12.53 1.92
CA ARG A 292 -1.29 13.61 2.00
C ARG A 292 -1.52 14.49 3.22
N GLU A 293 -2.76 14.97 3.41
CA GLU A 293 -3.14 15.77 4.57
C GLU A 293 -2.92 15.01 5.88
N LYS A 294 -3.27 13.71 5.92
CA LYS A 294 -3.01 12.85 7.08
C LYS A 294 -1.51 12.74 7.39
N LEU A 295 -0.67 12.41 6.40
CA LEU A 295 0.77 12.27 6.61
C LEU A 295 1.42 13.61 6.98
N PHE A 296 0.97 14.72 6.38
CA PHE A 296 1.49 16.05 6.75
C PHE A 296 1.13 16.41 8.19
N THR A 297 -0.11 16.11 8.61
CA THR A 297 -0.56 16.31 10.00
C THR A 297 0.29 15.49 10.98
N MET A 298 0.52 14.22 10.67
CA MET A 298 1.39 13.35 11.46
C MET A 298 2.83 13.89 11.59
N ALA A 299 3.34 14.55 10.54
CA ALA A 299 4.66 15.17 10.55
C ALA A 299 4.74 16.45 11.40
N ILE A 300 3.67 17.26 11.41
CA ILE A 300 3.60 18.51 12.18
C ILE A 300 3.41 18.22 13.67
N ALA A 301 2.46 17.35 13.97
CA ALA A 301 1.99 17.05 15.32
C ALA A 301 2.18 15.54 15.56
N PRO A 302 3.38 15.09 15.94
CA PRO A 302 3.64 13.68 16.22
C PRO A 302 2.96 13.19 17.51
N VAL A 303 2.00 13.96 18.05
CA VAL A 303 1.55 13.99 19.45
C VAL A 303 0.85 12.69 19.88
N ASP A 304 0.32 11.91 18.93
CA ASP A 304 -0.36 10.63 19.21
C ASP A 304 0.60 9.43 19.19
N CYS A 305 1.88 9.65 18.90
CA CYS A 305 2.93 8.65 18.98
C CYS A 305 3.91 9.09 20.08
N ALA A 306 3.84 8.44 21.24
CA ALA A 306 4.77 8.71 22.36
C ALA A 306 6.27 8.64 21.94
N ASP A 307 6.57 7.98 20.81
CA ASP A 307 7.92 7.71 20.30
C ASP A 307 8.13 8.24 18.85
N ALA A 308 7.29 9.18 18.41
CA ALA A 308 7.13 9.51 16.99
C ALA A 308 8.41 9.97 16.28
N GLY A 309 9.31 10.69 16.95
CA GLY A 309 10.40 11.42 16.28
C GLY A 309 11.22 10.55 15.31
N THR A 310 11.45 9.27 15.64
CA THR A 310 12.29 8.39 14.82
C THR A 310 11.58 7.20 14.18
N GLN A 311 10.36 6.87 14.60
CA GLN A 311 9.53 5.82 13.99
C GLN A 311 8.48 6.36 13.02
N LEU A 312 8.33 7.68 12.91
CA LEU A 312 7.31 8.34 12.10
C LEU A 312 7.28 7.85 10.65
N PHE A 313 8.44 7.72 9.99
CA PHE A 313 8.50 7.22 8.61
C PHE A 313 7.91 5.80 8.47
N ASN A 314 8.14 4.93 9.46
CA ASN A 314 7.60 3.59 9.46
C ASN A 314 6.09 3.59 9.69
N HIS A 315 5.61 4.41 10.63
CA HIS A 315 4.19 4.54 10.93
C HIS A 315 3.39 5.13 9.74
N MET A 316 3.90 6.19 9.10
CA MET A 316 3.35 6.72 7.85
C MET A 316 3.25 5.64 6.75
N GLY A 317 4.21 4.73 6.71
CA GLY A 317 4.24 3.61 5.78
C GLY A 317 3.03 2.68 5.86
N ILE A 318 2.41 2.51 7.03
CA ILE A 318 1.20 1.70 7.21
C ILE A 318 0.03 2.31 6.44
N HIS A 319 -0.14 3.63 6.52
CA HIS A 319 -1.16 4.35 5.76
C HIS A 319 -0.90 4.29 4.25
N VAL A 320 0.37 4.34 3.82
CA VAL A 320 0.74 4.15 2.41
C VAL A 320 0.33 2.76 1.92
N LEU A 321 0.60 1.70 2.70
CA LEU A 321 0.21 0.34 2.33
C LEU A 321 -1.31 0.16 2.28
N ALA A 322 -2.06 0.80 3.19
CA ALA A 322 -3.51 0.79 3.17
C ALA A 322 -4.05 1.47 1.90
N TYR A 323 -3.52 2.66 1.59
CA TYR A 323 -3.83 3.36 0.33
C TYR A 323 -3.53 2.49 -0.89
N GLU A 324 -2.35 1.85 -0.96
CA GLU A 324 -1.98 1.01 -2.09
C GLU A 324 -2.91 -0.22 -2.22
N ALA A 325 -3.36 -0.79 -1.10
CA ALA A 325 -4.34 -1.87 -1.12
C ALA A 325 -5.63 -1.44 -1.82
N HIS A 326 -6.14 -0.24 -1.52
CA HIS A 326 -7.29 0.36 -2.22
C HIS A 326 -6.98 0.73 -3.67
N ALA A 327 -5.83 1.36 -3.92
CA ALA A 327 -5.47 1.89 -5.23
C ALA A 327 -5.27 0.78 -6.28
N TYR A 328 -4.74 -0.37 -5.86
CA TYR A 328 -4.36 -1.47 -6.76
C TYR A 328 -5.28 -2.71 -6.68
N SER A 329 -6.42 -2.63 -5.99
CA SER A 329 -7.40 -3.72 -5.94
C SER A 329 -8.70 -3.28 -6.60
N THR A 330 -9.11 -4.03 -7.63
CA THR A 330 -10.42 -3.84 -8.30
C THR A 330 -11.45 -4.87 -7.84
N ASP A 331 -11.00 -5.93 -7.16
CA ASP A 331 -11.83 -7.00 -6.60
C ASP A 331 -11.97 -6.80 -5.08
N PRO A 332 -13.20 -6.70 -4.54
CA PRO A 332 -13.44 -6.57 -3.10
C PRO A 332 -12.85 -7.70 -2.25
N ALA A 333 -12.83 -8.94 -2.75
CA ALA A 333 -12.27 -10.06 -1.99
C ALA A 333 -10.74 -9.94 -1.86
N GLN A 334 -10.07 -9.58 -2.95
CA GLN A 334 -8.63 -9.28 -2.94
C GLN A 334 -8.30 -8.09 -2.03
N LEU A 335 -9.13 -7.04 -2.05
CA LEU A 335 -8.96 -5.88 -1.17
C LEU A 335 -9.04 -6.28 0.31
N GLU A 336 -10.09 -6.99 0.71
CA GLU A 336 -10.26 -7.47 2.09
C GLU A 336 -9.07 -8.34 2.52
N GLN A 337 -8.61 -9.26 1.66
CA GLN A 337 -7.45 -10.10 1.97
C GLN A 337 -6.17 -9.28 2.21
N LYS A 338 -5.90 -8.26 1.39
CA LYS A 338 -4.73 -7.38 1.57
C LYS A 338 -4.83 -6.55 2.85
N LEU A 339 -6.01 -6.01 3.14
CA LEU A 339 -6.25 -5.20 4.33
C LEU A 339 -6.20 -6.02 5.61
N VAL A 340 -6.70 -7.27 5.61
CA VAL A 340 -6.55 -8.20 6.75
C VAL A 340 -5.08 -8.50 7.00
N THR A 341 -4.32 -8.81 5.95
CA THR A 341 -2.88 -9.08 6.07
C THR A 341 -2.16 -7.88 6.66
N LEU A 342 -2.46 -6.67 6.15
CA LEU A 342 -1.88 -5.43 6.65
C LEU A 342 -2.29 -5.15 8.11
N ALA A 343 -3.56 -5.30 8.46
CA ALA A 343 -4.07 -5.08 9.81
C ALA A 343 -3.44 -6.04 10.83
N LYS A 344 -3.31 -7.32 10.49
CA LYS A 344 -2.62 -8.31 11.34
C LYS A 344 -1.15 -7.95 11.53
N GLY A 345 -0.45 -7.59 10.45
CA GLY A 345 0.95 -7.19 10.51
C GLY A 345 1.16 -5.90 11.30
N ALA A 346 0.30 -4.90 11.11
CA ALA A 346 0.35 -3.62 11.82
C ALA A 346 0.05 -3.78 13.31
N ALA A 347 -0.95 -4.59 13.67
CA ALA A 347 -1.26 -4.95 15.05
C ALA A 347 -0.06 -5.59 15.76
N ARG A 348 0.64 -6.51 15.09
CA ARG A 348 1.87 -7.13 15.61
C ARG A 348 3.01 -6.13 15.71
N LEU A 349 3.14 -5.21 14.75
CA LEU A 349 4.15 -4.17 14.78
C LEU A 349 3.97 -3.25 16.01
N GLU A 350 2.74 -2.87 16.34
CA GLU A 350 2.47 -2.10 17.56
C GLU A 350 2.81 -2.89 18.83
N GLN A 351 2.50 -4.19 18.88
CA GLN A 351 2.92 -5.04 20.01
C GLN A 351 4.45 -5.13 20.13
N VAL A 352 5.17 -5.21 19.02
CA VAL A 352 6.64 -5.15 18.98
C VAL A 352 7.16 -3.80 19.47
N ASN A 353 6.52 -2.70 19.06
CA ASN A 353 6.86 -1.35 19.49
C ASN A 353 6.67 -1.19 21.01
N ASP A 354 5.61 -1.74 21.59
CA ASP A 354 5.38 -1.72 23.04
C ASP A 354 6.47 -2.48 23.81
N ILE A 355 6.93 -3.62 23.29
CA ILE A 355 8.05 -4.39 23.86
C ILE A 355 9.35 -3.58 23.78
N ALA A 356 9.63 -2.96 22.63
CA ALA A 356 10.80 -2.11 22.46
C ALA A 356 10.78 -0.90 23.40
N ARG A 357 9.62 -0.25 23.57
CA ARG A 357 9.42 0.85 24.52
C ARG A 357 9.70 0.42 25.96
N ALA A 358 9.19 -0.75 26.36
CA ALA A 358 9.44 -1.31 27.68
C ALA A 358 10.93 -1.61 27.90
N ASP A 359 11.64 -2.13 26.89
CA ASP A 359 13.08 -2.36 26.93
C ASP A 359 13.85 -1.04 27.09
N VAL A 360 13.53 -0.02 26.28
CA VAL A 360 14.16 1.32 26.37
C VAL A 360 13.94 1.95 27.75
N ALA A 361 12.72 1.87 28.28
CA ALA A 361 12.39 2.37 29.61
C ALA A 361 13.22 1.67 30.71
N SER A 362 13.42 0.34 30.58
CA SER A 362 14.24 -0.43 31.52
C SER A 362 15.73 -0.03 31.51
N ARG A 363 16.20 0.55 30.40
CA ARG A 363 17.59 1.00 30.19
C ARG A 363 17.84 2.44 30.65
N GLY A 364 16.84 3.15 31.14
CA GLY A 364 16.98 4.52 31.65
C GLY A 364 17.03 5.61 30.58
N GLY A 365 16.45 5.37 29.39
CA GLY A 365 16.25 6.42 28.37
C GLY A 365 17.51 6.84 27.60
N ASN A 366 18.31 5.86 27.16
CA ASN A 366 19.59 6.06 26.47
C ASN A 366 19.38 6.61 25.02
N PRO A 367 20.29 7.45 24.46
CA PRO A 367 20.24 7.99 23.09
C PRO A 367 20.13 6.98 21.92
N ASP A 368 20.22 5.67 22.17
CA ASP A 368 20.13 4.60 21.15
C ASP A 368 18.71 4.01 21.01
N GLU A 369 17.67 4.69 21.50
CA GLU A 369 16.26 4.22 21.45
C GLU A 369 15.87 3.72 20.06
N VAL A 370 16.21 4.49 19.03
CA VAL A 370 15.95 4.18 17.62
C VAL A 370 16.51 2.81 17.22
N GLU A 371 17.73 2.52 17.65
CA GLU A 371 18.43 1.28 17.31
C GLU A 371 17.81 0.08 18.03
N VAL A 372 17.24 0.27 19.22
CA VAL A 372 16.48 -0.76 19.94
C VAL A 372 15.21 -1.11 19.18
N TYR A 373 14.40 -0.12 18.80
CA TYR A 373 13.19 -0.36 17.99
C TYR A 373 13.53 -1.05 16.66
N LEU A 374 14.53 -0.54 15.93
CA LEU A 374 14.94 -1.15 14.67
C LEU A 374 15.43 -2.59 14.84
N ALA A 375 16.13 -2.92 15.93
CA ALA A 375 16.57 -4.29 16.20
C ALA A 375 15.39 -5.25 16.38
N TYR A 376 14.37 -4.88 17.16
CA TYR A 376 13.16 -5.71 17.32
C TYR A 376 12.35 -5.80 16.02
N GLN A 377 12.11 -4.67 15.35
CA GLN A 377 11.32 -4.62 14.12
C GLN A 377 11.97 -5.42 13.00
N THR A 378 13.27 -5.25 12.74
CA THR A 378 13.98 -5.99 11.69
C THR A 378 14.19 -7.45 12.04
N GLY A 379 14.48 -7.76 13.31
CA GLY A 379 14.66 -9.13 13.81
C GLY A 379 13.37 -9.98 13.75
N LEU A 380 12.21 -9.33 13.87
CA LEU A 380 10.91 -10.00 13.85
C LEU A 380 10.14 -9.83 12.53
N ALA A 381 10.62 -8.98 11.61
CA ALA A 381 9.93 -8.62 10.38
C ALA A 381 9.44 -9.82 9.58
N GLU A 382 10.30 -10.82 9.34
CA GLU A 382 9.94 -12.00 8.56
C GLU A 382 9.06 -12.98 9.34
N ARG A 383 9.35 -13.19 10.63
CA ARG A 383 8.63 -14.16 11.48
C ARG A 383 7.21 -13.73 11.81
N LEU A 384 6.96 -12.44 11.91
CA LEU A 384 5.66 -11.86 12.27
C LEU A 384 4.92 -11.22 11.08
N ASP A 385 5.55 -11.19 9.90
CA ASP A 385 5.06 -10.50 8.70
C ASP A 385 4.82 -9.00 8.97
N LEU A 386 5.81 -8.34 9.59
CA LEU A 386 5.70 -6.93 9.96
C LEU A 386 5.73 -6.04 8.70
N PRO A 387 4.73 -5.16 8.53
CA PRO A 387 4.61 -4.31 7.37
C PRO A 387 5.67 -3.20 7.38
N TRP A 388 6.03 -2.75 6.17
CA TRP A 388 6.90 -1.59 5.93
C TRP A 388 8.30 -1.67 6.57
N GLN A 389 8.80 -2.87 6.86
CA GLN A 389 10.15 -3.08 7.39
C GLN A 389 11.17 -3.45 6.30
N SER A 390 12.44 -3.08 6.51
CA SER A 390 13.56 -3.58 5.72
C SER A 390 13.83 -5.05 6.06
N LYS A 391 13.86 -5.92 5.04
CA LYS A 391 14.13 -7.35 5.19
C LYS A 391 15.63 -7.64 5.07
N GLY A 392 16.11 -8.58 5.89
CA GLY A 392 17.47 -9.14 5.79
C GLY A 392 18.58 -8.29 6.40
N MET A 393 18.24 -7.22 7.12
CA MET A 393 19.23 -6.41 7.83
C MET A 393 19.40 -6.91 9.26
N LEU A 394 20.64 -7.26 9.66
CA LEU A 394 20.95 -7.69 11.02
C LEU A 394 21.54 -6.51 11.81
N PHE A 395 20.68 -5.72 12.44
CA PHE A 395 21.10 -4.73 13.44
C PHE A 395 21.37 -5.42 14.77
N ARG A 396 22.64 -5.78 15.03
CA ARG A 396 22.99 -6.58 16.21
C ARG A 396 24.02 -5.95 17.15
N PRO A 397 25.11 -5.30 16.69
CA PRO A 397 26.18 -4.95 17.64
C PRO A 397 25.92 -3.71 18.49
N VAL A 398 25.03 -2.80 18.05
CA VAL A 398 25.04 -1.41 18.57
C VAL A 398 23.93 -1.14 19.60
N SER A 399 22.80 -1.85 19.55
CA SER A 399 21.66 -1.62 20.46
C SER A 399 21.66 -2.44 21.76
N GLY A 400 22.52 -3.47 21.87
CA GLY A 400 22.50 -4.40 23.01
C GLY A 400 21.22 -5.25 23.10
N VAL A 401 20.48 -5.41 21.99
CA VAL A 401 19.36 -6.35 21.87
C VAL A 401 19.91 -7.70 21.41
N THR A 402 19.69 -8.75 22.20
CA THR A 402 20.21 -10.10 21.92
C THR A 402 19.19 -10.96 21.17
N ASP A 403 19.66 -12.02 20.49
CA ASP A 403 18.76 -12.98 19.81
C ASP A 403 17.74 -13.61 20.79
N ALA A 404 18.13 -13.84 22.05
CA ALA A 404 17.22 -14.34 23.07
C ALA A 404 16.09 -13.35 23.42
N MET A 405 16.38 -12.04 23.40
CA MET A 405 15.36 -11.00 23.60
C MET A 405 14.40 -10.93 22.41
N ILE A 406 14.91 -11.10 21.19
CA ILE A 406 14.08 -11.20 19.97
C ILE A 406 13.18 -12.43 20.05
N ASP A 407 13.70 -13.59 20.46
CA ASP A 407 12.91 -14.81 20.62
C ASP A 407 11.83 -14.65 21.70
N GLN A 408 12.18 -14.07 22.85
CA GLN A 408 11.22 -13.77 23.90
C GLN A 408 10.14 -12.78 23.42
N ALA A 409 10.52 -11.75 22.66
CA ALA A 409 9.58 -10.79 22.10
C ALA A 409 8.63 -11.46 21.11
N TYR A 410 9.12 -12.38 20.27
CA TYR A 410 8.28 -13.18 19.38
C TYR A 410 7.22 -13.97 20.15
N ASP A 411 7.64 -14.72 21.17
CA ASP A 411 6.72 -15.53 21.98
C ASP A 411 5.70 -14.66 22.72
N THR A 412 6.14 -13.49 23.22
CA THR A 412 5.27 -12.51 23.88
C THR A 412 4.22 -11.97 22.92
N VAL A 413 4.59 -11.61 21.68
CA VAL A 413 3.64 -11.15 20.66
C VAL A 413 2.60 -12.23 20.33
N LEU A 414 3.03 -13.49 20.22
CA LEU A 414 2.09 -14.59 19.98
C LEU A 414 1.11 -14.77 21.15
N ALA A 415 1.61 -14.74 22.40
CA ALA A 415 0.79 -14.84 23.59
C ALA A 415 -0.21 -13.67 23.71
N LEU A 416 0.23 -12.44 23.44
CA LEU A 416 -0.64 -11.25 23.40
C LEU A 416 -1.69 -11.32 22.29
N GLY A 417 -1.47 -12.16 21.28
CA GLY A 417 -2.41 -12.38 20.18
C GLY A 417 -3.52 -13.40 20.48
N GLU A 418 -3.42 -14.15 21.59
CA GLU A 418 -4.40 -15.18 21.95
C GLU A 418 -5.78 -14.58 22.29
N GLY A 419 -6.84 -15.38 22.11
CA GLY A 419 -8.21 -14.92 22.29
C GLY A 419 -8.55 -13.78 21.33
N ASP A 420 -8.98 -12.64 21.89
CA ASP A 420 -9.28 -11.43 21.12
C ASP A 420 -8.13 -10.43 21.08
N GLY A 421 -6.98 -10.72 21.69
CA GLY A 421 -5.87 -9.76 21.78
C GLY A 421 -5.38 -9.28 20.41
N LEU A 422 -5.21 -10.17 19.44
CA LEU A 422 -4.85 -9.76 18.07
C LEU A 422 -5.98 -9.00 17.37
N VAL A 423 -7.23 -9.42 17.57
CA VAL A 423 -8.40 -8.82 16.91
C VAL A 423 -8.61 -7.39 17.42
N ASP A 424 -8.50 -7.17 18.72
CA ASP A 424 -8.64 -5.86 19.34
C ASP A 424 -7.51 -4.93 18.87
N ARG A 425 -6.28 -5.42 18.78
CA ARG A 425 -5.17 -4.66 18.19
C ARG A 425 -5.36 -4.35 16.70
N MET A 426 -6.00 -5.23 15.93
CA MET A 426 -6.39 -4.91 14.55
C MET A 426 -7.45 -3.83 14.49
N LEU A 427 -8.40 -3.83 15.44
CA LEU A 427 -9.44 -2.81 15.54
C LEU A 427 -8.87 -1.45 15.98
N GLU A 428 -7.73 -1.39 16.66
CA GLU A 428 -7.04 -0.12 16.92
C GLU A 428 -6.49 0.54 15.64
N GLN A 429 -6.41 -0.19 14.52
CA GLN A 429 -5.94 0.36 13.25
C GLN A 429 -7.05 1.15 12.52
N ASP A 430 -6.90 2.47 12.40
CA ASP A 430 -7.86 3.37 11.75
C ASP A 430 -8.36 2.86 10.38
N PHE A 431 -7.41 2.44 9.52
CA PHE A 431 -7.74 2.02 8.16
C PHE A 431 -8.60 0.74 8.15
N TRP A 432 -8.43 -0.13 9.15
CA TRP A 432 -9.20 -1.36 9.26
C TRP A 432 -10.62 -1.06 9.74
N GLN A 433 -10.77 -0.20 10.76
CA GLN A 433 -12.09 0.28 11.19
C GLN A 433 -12.84 0.97 10.05
N HIS A 434 -12.15 1.84 9.31
CA HIS A 434 -12.72 2.51 8.16
C HIS A 434 -13.23 1.51 7.11
N HIS A 435 -12.42 0.48 6.78
CA HIS A 435 -12.85 -0.58 5.88
C HIS A 435 -14.10 -1.33 6.37
N LEU A 436 -14.16 -1.68 7.66
CA LEU A 436 -15.34 -2.34 8.23
C LEU A 436 -16.59 -1.45 8.14
N ASN A 437 -16.43 -0.16 8.46
CA ASN A 437 -17.51 0.82 8.39
C ASN A 437 -18.01 1.04 6.96
N GLU A 438 -17.13 1.06 5.95
CA GLU A 438 -17.55 1.18 4.56
C GLU A 438 -18.19 -0.12 4.03
N ARG A 439 -17.56 -1.27 4.31
CA ARG A 439 -17.99 -2.56 3.77
C ARG A 439 -19.30 -3.05 4.37
N TYR A 440 -19.49 -2.81 5.67
CA TYR A 440 -20.62 -3.28 6.47
C TYR A 440 -21.45 -2.11 7.02
N ALA A 441 -21.51 -0.98 6.30
CA ALA A 441 -22.15 0.27 6.75
C ALA A 441 -23.52 0.08 7.39
N THR A 442 -24.41 -0.68 6.73
CA THR A 442 -25.76 -0.94 7.24
C THR A 442 -25.77 -1.67 8.58
N GLU A 443 -24.90 -2.68 8.75
CA GLU A 443 -24.81 -3.45 10.00
C GLU A 443 -24.19 -2.62 11.12
N MET A 444 -23.15 -1.84 10.81
CA MET A 444 -22.47 -0.96 11.77
C MET A 444 -23.40 0.17 12.25
N GLU A 445 -24.14 0.81 11.35
CA GLU A 445 -25.13 1.84 11.71
C GLU A 445 -26.30 1.29 12.53
N ALA A 446 -26.75 0.07 12.24
CA ALA A 446 -27.80 -0.57 13.04
C ALA A 446 -27.29 -0.88 14.46
N ASN A 447 -26.06 -1.36 14.58
CA ASN A 447 -25.43 -1.65 15.87
C ASN A 447 -25.21 -0.39 16.71
N LYS A 448 -24.71 0.69 16.09
CA LYS A 448 -24.54 1.99 16.76
C LYS A 448 -25.85 2.57 17.27
N ARG A 449 -26.92 2.50 16.45
CA ARG A 449 -28.27 2.94 16.88
C ARG A 449 -28.80 2.10 18.04
N ARG A 450 -28.55 0.80 18.02
CA ARG A 450 -28.92 -0.10 19.12
C ARG A 450 -28.17 0.28 20.40
N TYR A 451 -26.85 0.49 20.33
CA TYR A 451 -26.04 0.92 21.47
C TYR A 451 -26.56 2.25 22.06
N GLN A 452 -26.79 3.26 21.22
CA GLN A 452 -27.35 4.55 21.65
C GLN A 452 -28.69 4.39 22.36
N SER A 453 -29.61 3.61 21.76
CA SER A 453 -30.91 3.33 22.37
C SER A 453 -30.79 2.64 23.73
N LEU A 454 -29.84 1.71 23.90
CA LEU A 454 -29.63 1.01 25.18
C LEU A 454 -28.97 1.94 26.21
N SER A 455 -28.03 2.79 25.80
CA SER A 455 -27.42 3.80 26.67
C SER A 455 -28.48 4.77 27.21
N ASP A 456 -29.34 5.31 26.33
CA ASP A 456 -30.42 6.24 26.73
C ASP A 456 -31.44 5.56 27.66
N GLN A 457 -31.73 4.27 27.40
CA GLN A 457 -32.58 3.46 28.29
C GLN A 457 -31.94 3.24 29.66
N LEU A 458 -30.62 3.02 29.73
CA LEU A 458 -29.89 2.84 30.98
C LEU A 458 -29.86 4.12 31.81
N ASP A 459 -29.69 5.29 31.18
CA ASP A 459 -29.82 6.59 31.85
C ASP A 459 -31.24 6.78 32.41
N THR A 460 -32.26 6.50 31.59
CA THR A 460 -33.67 6.59 32.01
C THR A 460 -33.96 5.62 33.16
N LEU A 461 -33.40 4.41 33.14
CA LEU A 461 -33.53 3.42 34.20
C LEU A 461 -32.96 3.95 35.52
N ARG A 462 -31.77 4.56 35.50
CA ARG A 462 -31.13 5.14 36.69
C ARG A 462 -31.99 6.24 37.30
N ASP A 463 -32.49 7.15 36.49
CA ASP A 463 -33.31 8.27 36.98
C ASP A 463 -34.66 7.78 37.52
N THR A 464 -35.32 6.86 36.81
CA THR A 464 -36.58 6.24 37.26
C THR A 464 -36.38 5.46 38.57
N GLN A 465 -35.23 4.81 38.75
CA GLN A 465 -34.93 4.05 39.96
C GLN A 465 -34.73 4.99 41.15
N ARG A 466 -34.05 6.12 40.95
CA ARG A 466 -33.91 7.16 41.98
C ARG A 466 -35.27 7.70 42.42
N GLU A 467 -36.15 8.03 41.47
CA GLU A 467 -37.53 8.46 41.78
C GLU A 467 -38.33 7.38 42.53
N TRP A 468 -38.12 6.11 42.19
CA TRP A 468 -38.78 4.98 42.84
C TRP A 468 -38.36 4.79 44.30
N VAL A 469 -37.07 4.99 44.60
CA VAL A 469 -36.53 4.94 45.97
C VAL A 469 -36.99 6.15 46.80
N GLU A 470 -37.07 7.35 46.19
CA GLU A 470 -37.47 8.59 46.85
C GLU A 470 -39.00 8.73 47.04
N SER A 471 -39.80 7.94 46.31
CA SER A 471 -41.26 8.04 46.35
C SER A 471 -41.85 7.55 47.68
N THR A 472 -42.75 8.38 48.25
CA THR A 472 -43.48 8.08 49.49
C THR A 472 -44.92 7.56 49.24
N SER A 473 -45.36 7.51 47.99
CA SER A 473 -46.71 7.09 47.59
C SER A 473 -46.70 5.65 47.06
N GLU A 474 -47.52 4.76 47.63
CA GLU A 474 -47.59 3.35 47.19
C GLU A 474 -48.05 3.21 45.73
N ASP A 475 -49.02 4.02 45.29
CA ASP A 475 -49.52 4.02 43.90
C ASP A 475 -48.45 4.48 42.91
N GLN A 476 -47.70 5.53 43.26
CA GLN A 476 -46.59 6.02 42.43
C GLN A 476 -45.45 5.00 42.39
N ARG A 477 -45.13 4.38 43.53
CA ARG A 477 -44.11 3.34 43.64
C ARG A 477 -44.48 2.09 42.82
N ALA A 478 -45.75 1.73 42.74
CA ALA A 478 -46.24 0.63 41.89
C ALA A 478 -46.12 0.96 40.39
N ALA A 479 -46.48 2.19 39.98
CA ALA A 479 -46.36 2.64 38.59
C ALA A 479 -44.89 2.69 38.13
N LEU A 480 -44.00 3.28 38.94
CA LEU A 480 -42.56 3.35 38.68
C LEU A 480 -41.95 1.95 38.63
N ARG A 481 -42.39 1.01 39.49
CA ARG A 481 -41.95 -0.40 39.43
C ARG A 481 -42.32 -1.08 38.11
N SER A 482 -43.51 -0.81 37.57
CA SER A 482 -43.90 -1.31 36.24
C SER A 482 -43.00 -0.72 35.16
N ARG A 483 -42.70 0.58 35.24
CA ARG A 483 -41.83 1.27 34.28
C ARG A 483 -40.39 0.74 34.32
N LEU A 484 -39.84 0.49 35.49
CA LEU A 484 -38.52 -0.12 35.66
C LEU A 484 -38.44 -1.49 34.99
N ARG A 485 -39.47 -2.34 35.16
CA ARG A 485 -39.52 -3.65 34.48
C ARG A 485 -39.52 -3.53 32.96
N GLU A 486 -40.24 -2.54 32.41
CA GLU A 486 -40.23 -2.28 30.96
C GLU A 486 -38.84 -1.89 30.46
N LEU A 487 -38.17 -0.98 31.18
CA LEU A 487 -36.82 -0.49 30.82
C LEU A 487 -35.76 -1.59 30.93
N MET A 488 -35.95 -2.58 31.79
CA MET A 488 -35.01 -3.69 31.96
C MET A 488 -35.04 -4.73 30.83
N ASN A 489 -36.11 -4.81 30.03
CA ASN A 489 -36.32 -5.93 29.10
C ASN A 489 -35.15 -6.15 28.12
N ASP A 490 -34.55 -5.05 27.63
CA ASP A 490 -33.47 -5.09 26.64
C ASP A 490 -32.10 -4.78 27.24
N LEU A 491 -32.03 -4.47 28.54
CA LEU A 491 -30.79 -4.12 29.24
C LEU A 491 -30.24 -5.32 30.03
N PRO A 492 -28.92 -5.53 30.04
CA PRO A 492 -28.28 -6.62 30.79
C PRO A 492 -28.16 -6.29 32.30
N VAL A 493 -29.25 -5.88 32.96
CA VAL A 493 -29.25 -5.46 34.38
C VAL A 493 -30.06 -6.43 35.25
N PRO A 494 -29.51 -6.93 36.37
CA PRO A 494 -30.26 -7.83 37.26
C PRO A 494 -31.35 -7.11 38.07
N ASP A 495 -32.49 -7.78 38.29
CA ASP A 495 -33.55 -7.33 39.21
C ASP A 495 -33.03 -6.94 40.60
N THR A 496 -32.04 -7.67 41.12
CA THR A 496 -31.45 -7.43 42.44
C THR A 496 -30.75 -6.08 42.55
N VAL A 497 -30.33 -5.51 41.41
CA VAL A 497 -29.67 -4.20 41.34
C VAL A 497 -30.71 -3.10 41.19
N VAL A 498 -31.69 -3.28 40.29
CA VAL A 498 -32.69 -2.24 39.98
C VAL A 498 -33.68 -2.03 41.13
N PHE A 499 -34.10 -3.10 41.81
CA PHE A 499 -35.07 -3.05 42.89
C PHE A 499 -34.44 -3.05 44.29
N ALA A 500 -33.17 -2.65 44.41
CA ALA A 500 -32.53 -2.42 45.70
C ALA A 500 -33.14 -1.19 46.40
N ASP A 501 -33.14 -1.19 47.74
CA ASP A 501 -33.65 -0.06 48.55
C ASP A 501 -32.71 1.16 48.53
N GLU A 502 -31.53 1.03 47.93
CA GLU A 502 -30.57 2.12 47.74
C GLU A 502 -30.58 2.61 46.29
N PRO A 503 -30.28 3.91 46.04
CA PRO A 503 -30.16 4.44 44.69
C PRO A 503 -29.07 3.72 43.88
N PHE A 504 -29.28 3.65 42.56
CA PHE A 504 -28.34 3.07 41.62
C PHE A 504 -26.95 3.72 41.74
N SER A 505 -25.94 2.97 42.15
CA SER A 505 -24.59 3.52 42.37
C SER A 505 -23.89 3.85 41.05
N ASP A 506 -23.09 4.93 41.04
CA ASP A 506 -22.30 5.35 39.88
C ASP A 506 -21.37 4.23 39.37
N ALA A 507 -20.73 3.48 40.29
CA ALA A 507 -19.82 2.39 39.90
C ALA A 507 -20.53 1.25 39.14
N ILE A 508 -21.78 0.93 39.48
CA ILE A 508 -22.57 -0.10 38.76
C ILE A 508 -23.02 0.46 37.40
N PHE A 509 -23.45 1.71 37.37
CA PHE A 509 -23.84 2.38 36.14
C PHE A 509 -22.68 2.42 35.13
N ASP A 510 -21.50 2.87 35.58
CA ASP A 510 -20.29 2.95 34.75
C ASP A 510 -19.90 1.57 34.21
N ARG A 511 -20.00 0.52 35.04
CA ARG A 511 -19.73 -0.85 34.59
C ARG A 511 -20.69 -1.31 33.50
N LEU A 512 -21.99 -1.08 33.67
CA LEU A 512 -22.99 -1.45 32.66
C LEU A 512 -22.81 -0.67 31.35
N LEU A 513 -22.39 0.59 31.44
CA LEU A 513 -22.07 1.41 30.28
C LEU A 513 -20.85 0.84 29.52
N VAL A 514 -19.81 0.42 30.26
CA VAL A 514 -18.65 -0.29 29.68
C VAL A 514 -19.09 -1.60 29.01
N ASP A 515 -19.92 -2.41 29.66
CA ASP A 515 -20.41 -3.68 29.10
C ASP A 515 -21.23 -3.45 27.80
N LEU A 516 -22.05 -2.40 27.73
CA LEU A 516 -22.76 -2.01 26.51
C LEU A 516 -21.80 -1.58 25.39
N GLY A 517 -20.76 -0.83 25.72
CA GLY A 517 -19.71 -0.44 24.77
C GLY A 517 -18.91 -1.62 24.25
N ASP A 518 -18.60 -2.60 25.11
CA ASP A 518 -17.94 -3.84 24.71
C ASP A 518 -18.84 -4.72 23.84
N ALA A 519 -20.14 -4.76 24.11
CA ALA A 519 -21.12 -5.43 23.26
C ALA A 519 -21.25 -4.76 21.88
N GLU A 520 -21.15 -3.43 21.80
CA GLU A 520 -21.09 -2.72 20.52
C GLU A 520 -19.86 -3.17 19.72
N LYS A 521 -18.68 -3.22 20.36
CA LYS A 521 -17.42 -3.63 19.72
C LYS A 521 -17.41 -5.08 19.26
N GLU A 522 -18.22 -5.97 19.85
CA GLU A 522 -18.27 -7.39 19.47
C GLU A 522 -18.69 -7.59 18.00
N LEU A 523 -19.49 -6.68 17.42
CA LEU A 523 -19.78 -6.73 15.98
C LEU A 523 -18.49 -6.62 15.16
N SER A 524 -17.66 -5.62 15.46
CA SER A 524 -16.38 -5.38 14.78
C SER A 524 -15.40 -6.54 14.99
N ARG A 525 -15.35 -7.11 16.19
CA ARG A 525 -14.54 -8.32 16.48
C ARG A 525 -15.00 -9.49 15.61
N ARG A 526 -16.31 -9.77 15.59
CA ARG A 526 -16.89 -10.86 14.79
C ARG A 526 -16.62 -10.70 13.29
N LEU A 527 -16.81 -9.49 12.74
CA LEU A 527 -16.53 -9.19 11.34
C LEU A 527 -15.05 -9.38 11.01
N THR A 528 -14.16 -8.96 11.91
CA THR A 528 -12.71 -9.15 11.78
C THR A 528 -12.34 -10.64 11.76
N ARG A 529 -12.84 -11.44 12.71
CA ARG A 529 -12.62 -12.90 12.74
C ARG A 529 -13.16 -13.59 11.47
N GLN A 530 -14.25 -13.11 10.90
CA GLN A 530 -14.77 -13.62 9.63
C GLN A 530 -13.86 -13.26 8.44
N ALA A 531 -13.39 -12.03 8.36
CA ALA A 531 -12.46 -11.58 7.31
C ALA A 531 -11.13 -12.34 7.36
N MET A 532 -10.57 -12.57 8.56
CA MET A 532 -9.38 -13.40 8.76
C MET A 532 -9.56 -14.82 8.22
N ARG A 533 -10.69 -15.47 8.55
CA ARG A 533 -11.02 -16.81 8.03
C ARG A 533 -11.12 -16.85 6.50
N ARG A 534 -11.72 -15.82 5.89
CA ARG A 534 -11.80 -15.72 4.42
C ARG A 534 -10.44 -15.50 3.76
N ALA A 535 -9.55 -14.77 4.43
CA ALA A 535 -8.18 -14.54 3.97
C ALA A 535 -7.25 -15.76 4.15
N GLY A 536 -7.71 -16.81 4.84
CA GLY A 536 -6.92 -18.01 5.16
C GLY A 536 -5.87 -17.78 6.25
N GLN A 537 -6.16 -16.88 7.21
CA GLN A 537 -5.21 -16.39 8.21
C GLN A 537 -5.51 -16.78 9.65
#